data_AF-A0A8I6X992-F1
#
_entry.id   AF-A0A8I6X992-F1
#
_cell.length_a   1.000
_cell.length_b   1.000
_cell.length_c   1.000
_cell.angle_alpha   90.00
_cell.angle_beta   90.00
_cell.angle_gamma   90.00
#
_symmetry.space_group_name_H-M   'P 1'
#
loop_
_entity.id
_entity.type
_entity.pdbx_description
1 polymer ?
#
loop_
_entity_poly.entity_id
_entity_poly.type
_entity_poly.pdbx_seq_one_letter_code
_entity_poly.pdbx_strand_id
1 'polypeptide(L)'
;MAEHGFRFRFTFPQPDYGEYGADFGEEEEYVPRQRKPPQVRNALREKRVAFRQKTGRHHAEVALRKYNRANNTKFELVEVPVIREFWEFGGGCIHYNFTAKPAEDHHHHSADADSTKLFFSEVNSAFHGETDVVLCCIVGEHDNGHCYGCEGFKPTVVHPSSQAYGGGSSTCIDFAGSDGSSESD
;
A
#
# COMPACT_ATOMS: atom_id res chain seq x y z
N MET A 1 44.12 26.67 -18.63
CA MET A 1 43.02 26.81 -17.65
C MET A 1 42.10 27.91 -18.12
N ALA A 2 40.91 27.56 -18.61
CA ALA A 2 39.77 28.46 -18.75
C ALA A 2 38.52 27.58 -18.86
N GLU A 3 37.74 27.60 -17.79
CA GLU A 3 36.58 26.74 -17.58
C GLU A 3 35.40 27.21 -18.44
N HIS A 4 34.80 26.28 -19.19
CA HIS A 4 33.54 26.51 -19.89
C HIS A 4 32.37 26.45 -18.89
N GLY A 5 32.07 27.58 -18.25
CA GLY A 5 30.82 27.76 -17.50
C GLY A 5 29.67 28.13 -18.43
N PHE A 6 28.91 27.15 -18.93
CA PHE A 6 27.62 27.42 -19.58
C PHE A 6 26.61 27.89 -18.53
N ARG A 7 26.45 29.22 -18.46
CA ARG A 7 25.47 29.88 -17.61
C ARG A 7 24.11 29.82 -18.31
N PHE A 8 23.32 28.78 -18.08
CA PHE A 8 21.91 28.75 -18.48
C PHE A 8 21.15 29.81 -17.68
N ARG A 9 20.88 30.97 -18.28
CA ARG A 9 19.86 31.91 -17.78
C ARG A 9 18.51 31.44 -18.29
N PHE A 10 17.74 30.75 -17.44
CA PHE A 10 16.31 30.62 -17.67
C PHE A 10 15.68 32.02 -17.55
N THR A 11 15.29 32.59 -18.67
CA THR A 11 14.36 33.71 -18.69
C THR A 11 12.97 33.10 -18.65
N PHE A 12 12.31 33.12 -17.49
CA PHE A 12 10.89 32.85 -17.43
C PHE A 12 10.18 33.96 -18.20
N PRO A 13 9.37 33.65 -19.24
CA PRO A 13 8.50 34.65 -19.84
C PRO A 13 7.63 35.24 -18.73
N GLN A 14 7.63 36.58 -18.58
CA GLN A 14 6.67 37.22 -17.71
C GLN A 14 5.27 36.93 -18.26
N PRO A 15 4.32 36.46 -17.43
CA PRO A 15 2.96 36.27 -17.88
C PRO A 15 2.39 37.63 -18.31
N ASP A 16 1.90 37.68 -19.55
CA ASP A 16 1.16 38.80 -20.11
C ASP A 16 -0.21 38.86 -19.42
N TYR A 17 -0.35 39.76 -18.45
CA TYR A 17 -1.63 40.06 -17.82
C TYR A 17 -2.43 40.94 -18.79
N GLY A 18 -2.90 40.31 -19.86
CA GLY A 18 -3.83 40.91 -20.80
C GLY A 18 -5.06 41.43 -20.05
N GLU A 19 -5.52 42.58 -20.50
CA GLU A 19 -6.70 43.35 -20.11
C GLU A 19 -7.99 42.50 -20.20
N TYR A 20 -8.16 41.56 -19.28
CA TYR A 20 -9.45 40.96 -18.96
C TYR A 20 -10.00 41.67 -17.74
N GLY A 21 -10.99 42.52 -18.01
CA GLY A 21 -11.75 43.25 -17.01
C GLY A 21 -12.20 42.34 -15.87
N ALA A 22 -12.03 42.86 -14.68
CA ALA A 22 -12.55 42.31 -13.45
C ALA A 22 -14.05 42.05 -13.59
N ASP A 23 -14.40 40.79 -13.78
CA ASP A 23 -15.68 40.23 -13.34
C ASP A 23 -15.34 39.05 -12.42
N PHE A 24 -14.57 39.35 -11.38
CA PHE A 24 -14.52 38.54 -10.17
C PHE A 24 -15.89 38.71 -9.53
N GLY A 25 -16.82 37.83 -9.90
CA GLY A 25 -18.08 37.68 -9.20
C GLY A 25 -17.79 37.61 -7.71
N GLU A 26 -18.36 38.56 -6.98
CA GLU A 26 -18.57 38.62 -5.54
C GLU A 26 -17.39 38.13 -4.69
N GLU A 27 -16.75 39.05 -3.96
CA GLU A 27 -15.92 38.69 -2.81
C GLU A 27 -16.74 37.77 -1.89
N GLU A 28 -16.60 36.45 -2.06
CA GLU A 28 -17.21 35.47 -1.20
C GLU A 28 -16.58 35.70 0.17
N GLU A 29 -17.31 36.41 1.03
CA GLU A 29 -16.93 36.69 2.40
C GLU A 29 -16.49 35.36 3.02
N TYR A 30 -15.20 35.24 3.35
CA TYR A 30 -14.64 33.99 3.86
C TYR A 30 -15.19 33.77 5.27
N VAL A 31 -16.41 33.23 5.38
CA VAL A 31 -17.03 32.91 6.66
C VAL A 31 -16.19 31.79 7.28
N PRO A 32 -15.55 32.00 8.45
CA PRO A 32 -14.77 30.97 9.08
C PRO A 32 -15.68 29.77 9.36
N ARG A 33 -15.45 28.64 8.69
CA ARG A 33 -16.24 27.42 8.91
C ARG A 33 -16.26 27.12 10.40
N GLN A 34 -17.44 27.22 11.01
CA GLN A 34 -17.57 26.95 12.44
C GLN A 34 -17.10 25.52 12.73
N ARG A 35 -16.15 25.40 13.67
CA ARG A 35 -15.62 24.10 14.05
C ARG A 35 -16.73 23.28 14.69
N LYS A 36 -17.02 22.11 14.12
CA LYS A 36 -17.99 21.17 14.68
C LYS A 36 -17.68 20.88 16.17
N PRO A 37 -18.71 20.64 17.00
CA PRO A 37 -18.51 20.28 18.40
C PRO A 37 -17.57 19.07 18.56
N PRO A 38 -16.79 18.98 19.65
CA PRO A 38 -15.85 17.87 19.88
C PRO A 38 -16.50 16.49 19.78
N GLN A 39 -17.72 16.33 20.32
CA GLN A 39 -18.49 15.08 20.26
C GLN A 39 -18.77 14.65 18.81
N VAL A 40 -19.19 15.59 17.96
CA VAL A 40 -19.45 15.33 16.53
C VAL A 40 -18.14 14.97 15.81
N ARG A 41 -17.03 15.64 16.14
CA ARG A 41 -15.72 15.34 15.55
C ARG A 41 -15.22 13.95 15.95
N ASN A 42 -15.42 13.55 17.20
CA ASN A 42 -15.05 12.23 17.70
C ASN A 42 -15.88 11.13 17.03
N ALA A 43 -17.21 11.31 16.95
CA ALA A 43 -18.08 10.37 16.25
C ALA A 43 -17.71 10.22 14.77
N LEU A 44 -17.34 11.31 14.09
CA LEU A 44 -16.85 11.25 12.70
C LEU A 44 -15.49 10.54 12.59
N ARG A 45 -14.61 10.68 13.59
CA ARG A 45 -13.34 9.96 13.65
C ARG A 45 -13.57 8.47 13.81
N GLU A 46 -14.44 8.07 14.74
CA GLU A 46 -14.79 6.66 14.99
C GLU A 46 -15.41 6.02 13.74
N LYS A 47 -16.35 6.71 13.08
CA LYS A 47 -16.93 6.25 11.80
C LYS A 47 -15.87 6.01 10.74
N ARG A 48 -14.89 6.90 10.60
CA ARG A 48 -13.77 6.73 9.64
C ARG A 48 -12.87 5.56 10.00
N VAL A 49 -12.55 5.39 11.29
CA VAL A 49 -11.73 4.28 11.76
C VAL A 49 -12.44 2.95 11.51
N ALA A 50 -13.73 2.85 11.87
CA ALA A 50 -14.53 1.65 11.65
C ALA A 50 -14.67 1.32 10.15
N PHE A 51 -14.90 2.33 9.32
CA PHE A 51 -14.92 2.16 7.86
C PHE A 51 -13.58 1.64 7.33
N ARG A 52 -12.47 2.25 7.73
CA ARG A 52 -11.12 1.84 7.31
C ARG A 52 -10.82 0.39 7.71
N GLN A 53 -11.21 0.00 8.92
CA GLN A 53 -11.04 -1.37 9.41
C GLN A 53 -11.89 -2.37 8.62
N LYS A 54 -13.16 -2.04 8.36
CA LYS A 54 -14.05 -2.89 7.54
C LYS A 54 -13.50 -3.07 6.12
N THR A 55 -13.07 -1.98 5.48
CA THR A 55 -12.49 -2.01 4.14
C THR A 55 -11.16 -2.77 4.13
N GLY A 56 -10.30 -2.54 5.11
CA GLY A 56 -9.03 -3.25 5.25
C GLY A 56 -9.21 -4.76 5.43
N ARG A 57 -10.21 -5.19 6.21
CA ARG A 57 -10.58 -6.60 6.32
C ARG A 57 -10.99 -7.18 4.98
N HIS A 58 -11.83 -6.48 4.22
CA HIS A 58 -12.25 -6.94 2.89
C HIS A 58 -11.06 -7.10 1.93
N HIS A 59 -10.14 -6.14 1.91
CA HIS A 59 -8.95 -6.20 1.06
C HIS A 59 -8.06 -7.40 1.44
N ALA A 60 -7.82 -7.60 2.73
CA ALA A 60 -7.05 -8.73 3.24
C ALA A 60 -7.71 -10.08 2.91
N GLU A 61 -9.04 -10.19 3.01
CA GLU A 61 -9.77 -11.41 2.63
C GLU A 61 -9.57 -11.75 1.14
N VAL A 62 -9.64 -10.74 0.27
CA VAL A 62 -9.43 -10.92 -1.18
C VAL A 62 -7.97 -11.29 -1.47
N ALA A 63 -7.00 -10.62 -0.84
CA ALA A 63 -5.58 -10.93 -0.98
C ALA A 63 -5.27 -12.36 -0.52
N LEU A 64 -5.82 -12.77 0.63
CA LEU A 64 -5.64 -14.12 1.17
C LEU A 64 -6.28 -15.18 0.26
N ARG A 65 -7.46 -14.91 -0.32
CA ARG A 65 -8.08 -15.82 -1.30
C ARG A 65 -7.20 -16.01 -2.53
N LYS A 66 -6.61 -14.92 -3.04
CA LYS A 66 -5.65 -14.97 -4.15
C LYS A 66 -4.42 -15.81 -3.79
N TYR A 67 -3.86 -15.60 -2.59
CA TYR A 67 -2.73 -16.37 -2.08
C TYR A 67 -3.06 -17.87 -1.95
N ASN A 68 -4.19 -18.20 -1.30
CA ASN A 68 -4.66 -19.58 -1.11
C ASN A 68 -4.82 -20.30 -2.44
N ARG A 69 -5.42 -19.63 -3.44
CA ARG A 69 -5.59 -20.16 -4.80
C ARG A 69 -4.26 -20.42 -5.49
N ALA A 70 -3.30 -19.50 -5.37
CA ALA A 70 -1.99 -19.63 -6.01
C ALA A 70 -1.12 -20.73 -5.39
N ASN A 71 -1.23 -20.95 -4.08
CA ASN A 71 -0.36 -21.85 -3.31
C ASN A 71 -1.03 -23.19 -2.94
N ASN A 72 -2.28 -23.42 -3.34
CA ASN A 72 -3.12 -24.55 -2.91
C ASN A 72 -3.20 -24.70 -1.38
N THR A 73 -3.23 -23.58 -0.66
CA THR A 73 -3.34 -23.54 0.80
C THR A 73 -4.74 -23.12 1.23
N LYS A 74 -5.07 -23.37 2.49
CA LYS A 74 -6.33 -22.92 3.10
C LYS A 74 -6.00 -22.13 4.36
N PHE A 75 -5.88 -20.82 4.23
CA PHE A 75 -5.78 -19.91 5.38
C PHE A 75 -7.07 -19.13 5.60
N GLU A 76 -7.44 -18.94 6.86
CA GLU A 76 -8.55 -18.12 7.31
C GLU A 76 -8.05 -16.84 7.99
N LEU A 77 -8.57 -15.69 7.56
CA LEU A 77 -8.21 -14.39 8.11
C LEU A 77 -8.67 -14.26 9.57
N VAL A 78 -7.74 -13.89 10.46
CA VAL A 78 -8.00 -13.64 11.87
C VAL A 78 -8.21 -12.14 12.09
N GLU A 79 -7.16 -11.35 11.90
CA GLU A 79 -7.18 -9.90 12.14
C GLU A 79 -6.31 -9.11 11.16
N VAL A 80 -6.55 -7.80 11.07
CA VAL A 80 -5.77 -6.85 10.26
C VAL A 80 -5.23 -5.75 11.19
N PRO A 81 -4.13 -6.00 11.93
CA PRO A 81 -3.60 -5.07 12.92
C PRO A 81 -3.02 -3.79 12.30
N VAL A 82 -2.48 -3.85 11.07
CA VAL A 82 -1.80 -2.70 10.46
C VAL A 82 -2.36 -2.43 9.08
N ILE A 83 -2.81 -1.18 8.89
CA ILE A 83 -3.29 -0.65 7.61
C ILE A 83 -2.49 0.61 7.31
N ARG A 84 -1.85 0.66 6.14
CA ARG A 84 -1.07 1.81 5.70
C ARG A 84 -1.37 2.18 4.28
N GLU A 85 -1.80 3.42 4.11
CA GLU A 85 -2.13 4.00 2.82
C GLU A 85 -1.16 5.15 2.60
N PHE A 86 -0.55 5.20 1.44
CA PHE A 86 0.36 6.26 1.01
C PHE A 86 0.18 6.49 -0.50
N TRP A 87 0.67 7.64 -0.96
CA TRP A 87 0.52 8.08 -2.34
C TRP A 87 1.91 8.24 -2.94
N GLU A 88 2.19 7.51 -4.00
CA GLU A 88 3.50 7.50 -4.66
C GLU A 88 3.34 7.55 -6.18
N PHE A 89 4.19 8.32 -6.86
CA PHE A 89 4.26 8.40 -8.33
C PHE A 89 2.91 8.57 -9.08
N GLY A 90 1.96 9.28 -8.48
CA GLY A 90 0.64 9.54 -9.11
C GLY A 90 -0.40 8.44 -8.89
N GLY A 91 -0.12 7.42 -8.07
CA GLY A 91 -1.06 6.38 -7.64
C GLY A 91 -1.06 6.18 -6.12
N GLY A 92 -2.20 5.77 -5.57
CA GLY A 92 -2.30 5.40 -4.16
C GLY A 92 -2.04 3.90 -3.99
N CYS A 93 -1.25 3.54 -2.97
CA CYS A 93 -1.01 2.15 -2.59
C CYS A 93 -1.37 1.93 -1.11
N ILE A 94 -1.89 0.73 -0.80
CA ILE A 94 -2.20 0.33 0.57
C ILE A 94 -1.47 -0.96 0.92
N HIS A 95 -0.66 -0.89 1.98
CA HIS A 95 -0.05 -2.03 2.64
C HIS A 95 -0.88 -2.49 3.83
N TYR A 96 -0.97 -3.80 3.97
CA TYR A 96 -1.62 -4.45 5.10
C TYR A 96 -0.67 -5.45 5.72
N ASN A 97 -0.63 -5.46 7.05
CA ASN A 97 -0.25 -6.65 7.78
C ASN A 97 -1.50 -7.23 8.41
N PHE A 98 -1.70 -8.51 8.14
CA PHE A 98 -2.82 -9.28 8.65
C PHE A 98 -2.34 -10.65 9.10
N THR A 99 -3.08 -11.25 10.01
CA THR A 99 -2.76 -12.60 10.49
C THR A 99 -3.81 -13.57 9.99
N ALA A 100 -3.37 -14.77 9.63
CA ALA A 100 -4.24 -15.84 9.22
C ALA A 100 -3.79 -17.17 9.79
N LYS A 101 -4.75 -18.02 10.11
CA LYS A 101 -4.52 -19.38 10.60
C LYS A 101 -4.81 -20.37 9.48
N PRO A 102 -4.09 -21.49 9.38
CA PRO A 102 -4.49 -22.56 8.48
C PRO A 102 -5.88 -23.08 8.90
N ALA A 103 -6.73 -23.38 7.92
CA ALA A 103 -7.97 -24.10 8.15
C ALA A 103 -7.60 -25.52 8.59
N GLU A 104 -8.27 -26.02 9.62
CA GLU A 104 -8.01 -27.35 10.17
C GLU A 104 -8.46 -28.44 9.17
N ASP A 105 -7.60 -28.76 8.21
CA ASP A 105 -7.69 -30.03 7.50
C ASP A 105 -6.98 -31.07 8.38
N HIS A 106 -7.79 -31.90 9.05
CA HIS A 106 -7.36 -33.13 9.71
C HIS A 106 -6.46 -33.95 8.76
N HIS A 107 -5.13 -33.83 8.82
CA HIS A 107 -4.21 -34.96 8.51
C HIS A 107 -2.69 -34.73 8.67
N HIS A 108 -2.18 -33.55 9.03
CA HIS A 108 -0.75 -33.40 9.31
C HIS A 108 -0.48 -32.75 10.66
N HIS A 109 -0.27 -33.59 11.68
CA HIS A 109 0.40 -33.24 12.93
C HIS A 109 1.86 -32.84 12.63
N SER A 110 2.04 -31.59 12.23
CA SER A 110 3.29 -30.85 12.33
C SER A 110 3.13 -29.88 13.49
N ALA A 111 4.12 -29.76 14.37
CA ALA A 111 4.07 -28.87 15.53
C ALA A 111 3.93 -27.36 15.17
N ASP A 112 4.00 -27.01 13.87
CA ASP A 112 3.77 -25.66 13.31
C ASP A 112 2.36 -25.48 12.71
N ALA A 113 1.49 -26.50 12.78
CA ALA A 113 0.20 -26.49 12.10
C ALA A 113 -0.85 -25.58 12.75
N ASP A 114 -0.67 -25.14 14.00
CA ASP A 114 -1.61 -24.25 14.71
C ASP A 114 -1.07 -22.81 14.88
N SER A 115 0.10 -22.50 14.30
CA SER A 115 0.68 -21.17 14.44
C SER A 115 -0.06 -20.16 13.53
N THR A 116 -0.54 -19.08 14.14
CA THR A 116 -1.08 -17.94 13.40
C THR A 116 0.07 -17.28 12.63
N LYS A 117 -0.05 -17.21 11.30
CA LYS A 117 1.00 -16.65 10.43
C LYS A 117 0.71 -15.20 10.09
N LEU A 118 1.77 -14.39 10.06
CA LEU A 118 1.72 -13.00 9.62
C LEU A 118 1.82 -12.95 8.09
N PHE A 119 0.96 -12.17 7.47
CA PHE A 119 0.94 -11.90 6.05
C PHE A 119 1.14 -10.43 5.79
N PHE A 120 1.83 -10.15 4.69
CA PHE A 120 1.92 -8.85 4.07
C PHE A 120 1.11 -8.87 2.78
N SER A 121 0.37 -7.80 2.52
CA SER A 121 -0.20 -7.57 1.20
C SER A 121 -0.11 -6.12 0.77
N GLU A 122 0.02 -5.97 -0.53
CA GLU A 122 0.03 -4.70 -1.24
C GLU A 122 -1.15 -4.66 -2.21
N VAL A 123 -1.95 -3.61 -2.14
CA VAL A 123 -3.08 -3.41 -3.04
C VAL A 123 -3.14 -1.97 -3.55
N ASN A 124 -3.68 -1.80 -4.74
CA ASN A 124 -3.98 -0.47 -5.28
C ASN A 124 -5.09 0.21 -4.46
N SER A 125 -4.97 1.52 -4.22
CA SER A 125 -6.00 2.30 -3.50
C SER A 125 -7.33 2.37 -4.25
N ALA A 126 -7.31 2.28 -5.58
CA ALA A 126 -8.51 2.11 -6.41
C ALA A 126 -8.95 0.62 -6.41
N PHE A 127 -9.28 0.08 -5.24
CA PHE A 127 -9.56 -1.33 -5.05
C PHE A 127 -10.95 -1.74 -5.58
N HIS A 128 -10.97 -2.68 -6.53
CA HIS A 128 -12.18 -3.28 -7.13
C HIS A 128 -12.20 -4.82 -7.03
N GLY A 129 -11.06 -5.49 -6.79
CA GLY A 129 -11.04 -6.93 -6.56
C GLY A 129 -9.65 -7.58 -6.57
N GLU A 130 -9.59 -8.87 -6.92
CA GLU A 130 -8.34 -9.68 -6.92
C GLU A 130 -7.26 -9.14 -7.87
N THR A 131 -7.64 -8.41 -8.93
CA THR A 131 -6.72 -7.78 -9.89
C THR A 131 -5.91 -6.66 -9.28
N ASP A 132 -6.45 -5.99 -8.26
CA ASP A 132 -5.82 -4.85 -7.60
C ASP A 132 -4.91 -5.28 -6.45
N VAL A 133 -4.87 -6.58 -6.13
CA VAL A 133 -3.90 -7.16 -5.22
C VAL A 133 -2.58 -7.33 -5.98
N VAL A 134 -1.61 -6.48 -5.67
CA VAL A 134 -0.27 -6.48 -6.29
C VAL A 134 0.54 -7.65 -5.76
N LEU A 135 0.59 -7.79 -4.43
CA LEU A 135 1.38 -8.80 -3.74
C LEU A 135 0.63 -9.32 -2.50
N CYS A 136 0.78 -10.60 -2.21
CA CYS A 136 0.37 -11.18 -0.92
C CYS A 136 1.33 -12.33 -0.58
N CYS A 137 1.97 -12.28 0.58
CA CYS A 137 2.94 -13.28 1.02
C CYS A 137 2.97 -13.45 2.53
N ILE A 138 3.48 -14.59 2.99
CA ILE A 138 3.79 -14.81 4.41
C ILE A 138 5.06 -14.04 4.75
N VAL A 139 5.07 -13.41 5.93
CA VAL A 139 6.21 -12.67 6.48
C VAL A 139 6.90 -13.54 7.51
N GLY A 140 8.19 -13.78 7.34
CA GLY A 140 9.04 -14.51 8.28
C GLY A 140 9.53 -13.65 9.45
N GLU A 141 10.09 -14.30 10.47
CA GLU A 141 10.56 -13.61 11.68
C GLU A 141 11.71 -12.62 11.43
N HIS A 142 12.48 -12.84 10.37
CA HIS A 142 13.65 -12.02 10.01
C HIS A 142 13.31 -11.02 8.89
N ASP A 143 12.04 -10.91 8.52
CA ASP A 143 11.65 -10.04 7.44
C ASP A 143 11.64 -8.57 7.84
N ASN A 144 12.43 -7.78 7.12
CA ASN A 144 12.57 -6.35 7.36
C ASN A 144 12.84 -5.60 6.04
N GLY A 145 11.99 -5.84 5.04
CA GLY A 145 12.02 -5.10 3.78
C GLY A 145 11.90 -3.59 4.01
N HIS A 146 12.61 -2.79 3.21
CA HIS A 146 12.58 -1.34 3.34
C HIS A 146 11.52 -0.72 2.42
N CYS A 147 10.65 0.11 3.01
CA CYS A 147 9.60 0.84 2.31
C CYS A 147 9.62 2.33 2.70
N TYR A 148 9.92 3.21 1.73
CA TYR A 148 9.89 4.66 1.93
C TYR A 148 8.49 5.18 2.32
N GLY A 149 7.42 4.64 1.72
CA GLY A 149 6.05 5.04 2.02
C GLY A 149 5.56 4.68 3.44
N CYS A 150 6.22 3.72 4.09
CA CYS A 150 5.89 3.28 5.45
C CYS A 150 6.87 3.79 6.52
N GLU A 151 7.99 4.38 6.11
CA GLU A 151 9.04 4.88 6.99
C GLU A 151 8.50 5.95 7.96
N GLY A 152 8.96 5.90 9.21
CA GLY A 152 8.62 6.90 10.24
C GLY A 152 7.21 6.83 10.82
N PHE A 153 6.32 6.00 10.28
CA PHE A 153 4.95 5.89 10.78
C PHE A 153 4.76 4.70 11.77
N LYS A 154 3.87 4.87 12.75
CA LYS A 154 3.52 3.85 13.76
C LYS A 154 2.03 3.44 13.69
N PRO A 155 1.66 2.17 13.84
CA PRO A 155 2.54 0.99 13.99
C PRO A 155 3.29 0.65 12.68
N THR A 156 4.51 0.13 12.76
CA THR A 156 5.33 -0.16 11.57
C THR A 156 4.77 -1.37 10.83
N VAL A 157 4.71 -1.29 9.50
CA VAL A 157 4.40 -2.42 8.63
C VAL A 157 5.66 -3.28 8.54
N VAL A 158 5.52 -4.59 8.72
CA VAL A 158 6.61 -5.55 8.49
C VAL A 158 6.53 -5.98 7.03
N HIS A 159 7.57 -5.65 6.26
CA HIS A 159 7.66 -5.96 4.84
C HIS A 159 8.52 -7.20 4.61
N PRO A 160 8.20 -8.03 3.61
CA PRO A 160 9.07 -9.14 3.21
C PRO A 160 10.45 -8.64 2.76
N SER A 161 11.51 -9.41 3.06
CA SER A 161 12.89 -9.04 2.69
C SER A 161 13.22 -9.24 1.22
N SER A 162 12.39 -9.98 0.50
CA SER A 162 12.60 -10.26 -0.92
C SER A 162 12.60 -8.96 -1.71
N GLN A 163 13.51 -8.84 -2.70
CA GLN A 163 13.42 -7.82 -3.76
C GLN A 163 12.12 -7.92 -4.56
N ALA A 164 11.33 -8.97 -4.32
CA ALA A 164 9.94 -9.04 -4.72
C ALA A 164 9.06 -7.94 -4.11
N TYR A 165 9.61 -7.13 -3.22
CA TYR A 165 9.03 -5.90 -2.73
C TYR A 165 9.56 -4.74 -3.56
N GLY A 166 8.82 -4.39 -4.61
CA GLY A 166 9.09 -3.24 -5.46
C GLY A 166 8.70 -1.94 -4.78
N GLY A 167 9.33 -1.60 -3.65
CA GLY A 167 9.23 -0.28 -3.02
C GLY A 167 9.70 0.81 -3.99
N GLY A 168 8.83 1.18 -4.94
CA GLY A 168 9.12 2.07 -6.07
C GLY A 168 9.77 1.43 -7.30
N SER A 169 10.00 0.11 -7.36
CA SER A 169 10.56 -0.55 -8.56
C SER A 169 9.76 -1.80 -8.93
N SER A 170 8.88 -1.64 -9.91
CA SER A 170 8.21 -2.71 -10.65
C SER A 170 9.16 -3.86 -11.01
N THR A 171 8.95 -5.07 -10.46
CA THR A 171 9.08 -6.40 -11.13
C THR A 171 9.19 -7.52 -10.11
N CYS A 172 8.05 -8.06 -9.69
CA CYS A 172 8.07 -9.10 -8.66
C CYS A 172 6.81 -9.95 -8.62
N ILE A 173 6.35 -10.32 -9.81
CA ILE A 173 5.75 -11.64 -9.96
C ILE A 173 6.87 -12.48 -10.56
N ASP A 174 7.75 -13.00 -9.72
CA ASP A 174 8.61 -14.11 -10.15
C ASP A 174 7.68 -15.31 -10.29
N PHE A 175 7.19 -15.49 -11.51
CA PHE A 175 6.60 -16.74 -11.96
C PHE A 175 7.66 -17.82 -11.76
N ALA A 176 7.42 -18.75 -10.82
CA ALA A 176 8.17 -19.98 -10.78
C ALA A 176 7.91 -20.75 -12.09
N GLY A 177 8.93 -20.87 -12.93
CA GLY A 177 8.83 -21.60 -14.18
C GLY A 177 10.18 -21.83 -14.86
N SER A 178 10.70 -23.04 -14.66
CA SER A 178 11.74 -23.72 -15.45
C SER A 178 13.21 -23.32 -15.26
N ASP A 179 13.82 -24.01 -14.31
CA ASP A 179 15.07 -24.75 -14.50
C ASP A 179 15.25 -25.26 -15.95
N GLY A 180 16.14 -24.58 -16.67
CA GLY A 180 16.64 -24.97 -17.98
C GLY A 180 18.14 -24.79 -18.01
N SER A 181 18.87 -25.78 -17.52
CA SER A 181 20.32 -25.90 -17.66
C SER A 181 20.68 -25.92 -19.14
N SER A 182 21.32 -24.87 -19.65
CA SER A 182 22.06 -24.95 -20.92
C SER A 182 23.55 -25.00 -20.60
N GLU A 183 24.07 -26.22 -20.45
CA GLU A 183 25.50 -26.48 -20.67
C GLU A 183 25.81 -26.06 -22.11
N SER A 184 26.85 -25.25 -22.28
CA SER A 184 27.38 -24.91 -23.60
C SER A 184 28.69 -25.69 -23.75
N ASP A 185 28.69 -26.59 -24.75
CA ASP A 185 29.90 -27.22 -25.31
C ASP A 185 30.90 -26.20 -25.87
#